data_AF-A0A497QLI5-F1
#
_entry.id   AF-A0A497QLI5-F1
#
_cell.length_a   1.000
_cell.length_b   1.000
_cell.length_c   1.000
_cell.angle_alpha   90.00
_cell.angle_beta   90.00
_cell.angle_gamma   90.00
#
_symmetry.space_group_name_H-M   'P 1'
#
loop_
_entity.id
_entity.type
_entity.pdbx_description
1 polymer ?
#
loop_
_entity_poly.entity_id
_entity_poly.type
_entity_poly.pdbx_seq_one_letter_code
_entity_poly.pdbx_strand_id
1 'polypeptide(L)'
;MTKINKDCFDNCANTQCWRNGHDCLPFEECGFIPIDYELAEKGCKMNLEEYEKESSRTMAPTMYDGAFITETLHGIIGISTEAGELLDAVKKGLFYGHAPDMDNIREEIGDIMWYIMAVVRAEGWSLEEIMQENIDKLRIRYPEQFTKELSKDRLDKK
;
A
#
# COMPACT_ATOMS: atom_id res chain seq x y z
N MET A 1 -16.89 1.64 2.79
CA MET A 1 -16.42 1.01 4.04
C MET A 1 -17.58 0.99 5.01
N THR A 2 -18.28 -0.14 5.06
CA THR A 2 -19.44 -0.31 5.94
C THR A 2 -18.93 -0.32 7.38
N LYS A 3 -19.27 0.71 8.15
CA LYS A 3 -19.02 0.74 9.59
C LYS A 3 -19.76 -0.46 10.18
N ILE A 4 -19.03 -1.44 10.72
CA ILE A 4 -19.65 -2.51 11.51
C ILE A 4 -20.26 -1.81 12.73
N ASN A 5 -21.58 -1.80 12.79
CA ASN A 5 -22.30 -1.12 13.86
C ASN A 5 -22.06 -1.88 15.17
N LYS A 6 -21.59 -1.16 16.20
CA LYS A 6 -21.28 -1.74 17.52
C LYS A 6 -22.52 -2.36 18.19
N ASP A 7 -23.71 -1.90 17.79
CA ASP A 7 -25.00 -2.42 18.27
C ASP A 7 -25.29 -3.86 17.82
N CYS A 8 -24.50 -4.44 16.90
CA CYS A 8 -24.71 -5.83 16.44
C CYS A 8 -24.32 -6.90 17.47
N PHE A 9 -23.54 -6.56 18.50
CA PHE A 9 -23.08 -7.54 19.49
C PHE A 9 -24.03 -7.71 20.68
N ASP A 10 -24.87 -6.73 20.98
CA ASP A 10 -25.57 -6.69 22.28
C ASP A 10 -26.85 -7.56 22.34
N ASN A 11 -27.36 -8.04 21.20
CA ASN A 11 -28.67 -8.74 21.16
C ASN A 11 -28.61 -10.22 20.75
N CYS A 12 -27.44 -10.78 20.45
CA CYS A 12 -27.30 -12.23 20.31
C CYS A 12 -26.65 -12.77 21.58
N ALA A 13 -27.45 -13.43 22.43
CA ALA A 13 -26.91 -14.25 23.51
C ALA A 13 -25.85 -15.21 22.91
N ASN A 14 -24.79 -15.49 23.69
CA ASN A 14 -23.52 -16.16 23.34
C ASN A 14 -23.58 -17.50 22.54
N THR A 15 -24.73 -17.90 22.03
CA THR A 15 -24.99 -19.15 21.30
C THR A 15 -25.65 -18.95 19.92
N GLN A 16 -25.76 -17.72 19.40
CA GLN A 16 -26.43 -17.44 18.12
C GLN A 16 -25.65 -16.47 17.22
N CYS A 17 -25.57 -16.78 15.92
CA CYS A 17 -24.90 -15.97 14.90
C CYS A 17 -25.92 -15.47 13.84
N TRP A 18 -25.81 -14.20 13.42
CA TRP A 18 -26.72 -13.61 12.44
C TRP A 18 -26.18 -13.79 11.01
N ARG A 19 -26.97 -14.40 10.13
CA ARG A 19 -26.66 -14.52 8.69
C ARG A 19 -27.73 -13.81 7.89
N ASN A 20 -27.35 -12.72 7.21
CA ASN A 20 -28.11 -12.03 6.16
C ASN A 20 -29.65 -12.15 6.27
N GLY A 21 -30.26 -11.52 7.26
CA GLY A 21 -31.70 -11.26 7.27
C GLY A 21 -32.61 -12.41 7.71
N HIS A 22 -32.09 -13.49 8.32
CA HIS A 22 -32.91 -14.57 8.89
C HIS A 22 -32.75 -14.70 10.41
N ASP A 23 -33.79 -15.23 11.06
CA ASP A 23 -33.87 -15.48 12.50
C ASP A 23 -32.72 -16.37 13.00
N CYS A 24 -32.27 -16.10 14.22
CA CYS A 24 -31.12 -16.73 14.85
C CYS A 24 -31.26 -18.26 14.97
N LEU A 25 -30.34 -19.02 14.36
CA LEU A 25 -30.29 -20.49 14.45
C LEU A 25 -29.37 -20.98 15.59
N PRO A 26 -29.61 -22.17 16.16
CA PRO A 26 -28.73 -22.83 17.12
C PRO A 26 -27.33 -23.13 16.54
N PHE A 27 -26.31 -23.06 17.39
CA PHE A 27 -24.89 -23.12 17.02
C PHE A 27 -24.48 -24.39 16.25
N GLU A 28 -25.10 -25.54 16.57
CA GLU A 28 -24.79 -26.83 15.93
C GLU A 28 -25.16 -26.87 14.43
N GLU A 29 -26.10 -26.04 14.00
CA GLU A 29 -26.57 -25.98 12.61
C GLU A 29 -25.78 -24.98 11.75
N CYS A 30 -25.00 -24.09 12.37
CA CYS A 30 -24.33 -22.98 11.70
C CYS A 30 -22.98 -23.35 11.06
N GLY A 31 -22.48 -24.57 11.28
CA GLY A 31 -21.25 -25.08 10.65
C GLY A 31 -19.98 -24.29 10.97
N PHE A 32 -20.01 -23.41 11.98
CA PHE A 32 -18.89 -22.57 12.38
C PHE A 32 -18.37 -23.06 13.73
N ILE A 33 -17.06 -23.28 13.83
CA ILE A 33 -16.39 -23.63 15.09
C ILE A 33 -16.41 -22.37 15.97
N PRO A 34 -16.87 -22.43 17.25
CA PRO A 34 -16.85 -21.28 18.12
C PRO A 34 -15.41 -20.87 18.42
N ILE A 35 -15.11 -19.58 18.27
CA ILE A 35 -13.92 -19.01 18.90
C ILE A 35 -14.26 -18.88 20.37
N ASP A 36 -13.69 -19.78 21.17
CA ASP A 36 -13.77 -19.72 22.64
C ASP A 36 -13.05 -18.45 23.12
N TYR A 37 -13.82 -17.51 23.66
CA TYR A 37 -13.31 -16.22 24.16
C TYR A 37 -12.49 -16.38 25.45
N GLU A 38 -12.65 -17.46 26.20
CA GLU A 38 -11.81 -17.78 27.38
C GLU A 38 -10.39 -18.23 26.95
N LEU A 39 -10.27 -18.83 25.75
CA LEU A 39 -8.99 -19.11 25.07
C LEU A 39 -8.36 -17.86 24.43
N ALA A 40 -9.18 -16.87 24.03
CA ALA A 40 -8.69 -15.61 23.47
C ALA A 40 -7.95 -14.74 24.50
N GLU A 41 -8.32 -14.82 25.79
CA GLU A 41 -7.63 -14.10 26.88
C GLU A 41 -6.40 -14.86 27.42
N LYS A 42 -6.36 -16.19 27.31
CA LYS A 42 -5.18 -17.02 27.61
C LYS A 42 -4.18 -17.01 26.46
N GLY A 43 -3.58 -15.85 26.20
CA GLY A 43 -2.29 -15.68 25.51
C GLY A 43 -1.93 -16.74 24.48
N CYS A 44 -2.79 -16.98 23.50
CA CYS A 44 -2.49 -17.89 22.39
C CYS A 44 -1.48 -17.18 21.47
N LYS A 45 -0.21 -17.19 21.90
CA LYS A 45 0.89 -16.72 21.07
C LYS A 45 1.03 -17.70 19.92
N MET A 46 0.70 -17.22 18.72
CA MET A 46 0.99 -17.89 17.46
C MET A 46 2.44 -18.38 17.47
N ASN A 47 2.63 -19.69 17.27
CA ASN A 47 3.97 -20.26 17.14
C ASN A 47 4.50 -20.12 15.71
N LEU A 48 5.78 -20.43 15.48
CA LEU A 48 6.42 -20.25 14.17
C LEU A 48 5.74 -21.10 13.07
N GLU A 49 5.32 -22.32 13.41
CA GLU A 49 4.66 -23.25 12.47
C GLU A 49 3.27 -22.74 12.07
N GLU A 50 2.51 -22.24 13.03
CA GLU A 50 1.22 -21.58 12.78
C GLU A 50 1.41 -20.34 11.90
N TYR A 51 2.41 -19.50 12.19
CA TYR A 51 2.70 -18.33 11.36
C TYR A 51 3.12 -18.71 9.92
N GLU A 52 3.97 -19.72 9.76
CA GLU A 52 4.42 -20.20 8.45
C GLU A 52 3.23 -20.68 7.62
N LYS A 53 2.32 -21.46 8.23
CA LYS A 53 1.10 -21.92 7.57
C LYS A 53 0.18 -20.77 7.16
N GLU A 54 -0.08 -19.84 8.07
CA GLU A 54 -1.00 -18.73 7.84
C GLU A 54 -0.43 -17.68 6.87
N SER A 55 0.89 -17.46 6.86
CA SER A 55 1.54 -16.60 5.86
C SER A 55 1.58 -17.26 4.49
N SER A 56 1.95 -18.54 4.40
CA SER A 56 2.07 -19.28 3.14
C SER A 56 0.75 -19.37 2.37
N ARG A 57 -0.40 -19.56 3.06
CA ARG A 57 -1.71 -19.58 2.36
C ARG A 57 -2.10 -18.24 1.71
N THR A 58 -1.48 -17.14 2.14
CA THR A 58 -1.73 -15.79 1.61
C THR A 58 -0.70 -15.36 0.57
N MET A 59 0.38 -16.12 0.43
CA MET A 59 1.39 -15.85 -0.58
C MET A 59 0.78 -16.15 -1.95
N ALA A 60 0.82 -15.14 -2.84
CA ALA A 60 0.41 -15.33 -4.22
C ALA A 60 1.27 -16.44 -4.85
N PRO A 61 0.68 -17.31 -5.71
CA PRO A 61 1.47 -18.24 -6.50
C PRO A 61 2.49 -17.47 -7.36
N THR A 62 3.63 -18.11 -7.65
CA THR A 62 4.79 -17.54 -8.35
C THR A 62 4.42 -16.65 -9.54
N MET A 63 5.18 -15.56 -9.72
CA MET A 63 5.07 -14.52 -10.74
C MET A 63 4.27 -14.92 -11.99
N TYR A 64 3.24 -14.14 -12.33
CA TYR A 64 2.51 -14.31 -13.57
C TYR A 64 3.42 -13.95 -14.75
N ASP A 65 3.82 -14.96 -15.52
CA ASP A 65 4.64 -14.77 -16.72
C ASP A 65 3.93 -13.83 -17.70
N GLY A 66 4.69 -12.89 -18.27
CA GLY A 66 4.19 -11.87 -19.20
C GLY A 66 3.34 -10.75 -18.59
N ALA A 67 3.19 -10.64 -17.26
CA ALA A 67 2.42 -9.56 -16.64
C ALA A 67 3.05 -8.16 -16.82
N PHE A 68 4.37 -8.10 -17.01
CA PHE A 68 5.11 -6.86 -17.28
C PHE A 68 6.15 -7.10 -18.36
N ILE A 69 6.45 -6.03 -19.10
CA ILE A 69 7.66 -5.96 -19.94
C ILE A 69 8.87 -6.02 -18.99
N THR A 70 9.84 -6.90 -19.28
CA THR A 70 11.01 -7.13 -18.42
C THR A 70 11.80 -5.85 -18.14
N GLU A 71 11.95 -4.99 -19.15
CA GLU A 71 12.60 -3.69 -19.06
C GLU A 71 11.83 -2.73 -18.15
N THR A 72 10.49 -2.75 -18.20
CA THR A 72 9.65 -1.98 -17.28
C THR A 72 9.86 -2.45 -15.84
N LEU A 73 9.86 -3.76 -15.60
CA LEU A 73 10.14 -4.32 -14.27
C LEU A 73 11.53 -3.91 -13.76
N HIS A 74 12.56 -4.03 -14.60
CA HIS A 74 13.91 -3.59 -14.27
C HIS A 74 13.95 -2.09 -13.93
N GLY A 75 13.26 -1.26 -14.71
CA GLY A 75 13.14 0.17 -14.46
C GLY A 75 12.48 0.50 -13.12
N ILE A 76 11.36 -0.15 -12.78
CA ILE A 76 10.65 0.06 -11.51
C ILE A 76 11.48 -0.38 -10.30
N ILE A 77 12.18 -1.52 -10.41
CA ILE A 77 13.10 -1.98 -9.37
C ILE A 77 14.23 -0.95 -9.17
N GLY A 78 14.84 -0.50 -10.27
CA GLY A 78 15.90 0.51 -10.24
C GLY A 78 15.46 1.81 -9.55
N ILE A 79 14.32 2.39 -9.95
CA ILE A 79 13.75 3.59 -9.30
C ILE A 79 13.62 3.40 -7.78
N SER A 80 13.14 2.24 -7.34
CA SER A 80 12.96 1.97 -5.91
C SER A 80 14.29 1.86 -5.16
N THR A 81 15.33 1.31 -5.79
CA THR A 81 16.66 1.20 -5.22
C THR A 81 17.27 2.59 -5.04
N GLU A 82 17.33 3.40 -6.10
CA GLU A 82 17.98 4.72 -6.05
C GLU A 82 17.20 5.72 -5.19
N ALA A 83 15.86 5.59 -5.11
CA ALA A 83 15.07 6.34 -4.14
C ALA A 83 15.45 6.01 -2.68
N GLY A 84 15.87 4.77 -2.41
CA GLY A 84 16.39 4.34 -1.11
C GLY A 84 17.75 4.95 -0.79
N GLU A 85 18.65 5.02 -1.77
CA GLU A 85 19.96 5.66 -1.64
C GLU A 85 19.83 7.18 -1.45
N LEU A 86 18.95 7.83 -2.22
CA LEU A 86 18.58 9.23 -2.04
C LEU A 86 18.05 9.51 -0.63
N LEU A 87 17.18 8.64 -0.12
CA LEU A 87 16.66 8.74 1.26
C LEU A 87 17.78 8.60 2.29
N ASP A 88 18.74 7.71 2.07
CA ASP A 88 19.90 7.53 2.94
C ASP A 88 20.78 8.79 2.99
N ALA A 89 21.04 9.40 1.84
CA ALA A 89 21.79 10.66 1.76
C ALA A 89 21.10 11.79 2.55
N VAL A 90 19.78 11.94 2.38
CA VAL A 90 18.99 12.98 3.08
C VAL A 90 18.89 12.71 4.58
N LYS A 91 18.64 11.47 5.01
CA LYS A 91 18.45 11.14 6.43
C LYS A 91 19.74 11.34 7.23
N LYS A 92 20.91 11.11 6.63
CA LYS A 92 22.22 11.39 7.24
C LYS A 92 22.39 12.86 7.60
N GLY A 93 21.97 13.76 6.71
CA GLY A 93 21.98 15.20 6.99
C GLY A 93 20.98 15.60 8.08
N LEU A 94 19.74 15.09 8.00
CA LEU A 94 18.67 15.49 8.91
C LEU A 94 18.83 14.96 10.35
N PHE A 95 19.27 13.70 10.52
CA PHE A 95 19.22 13.02 11.82
C PHE A 95 20.59 12.75 12.45
N TYR A 96 21.66 12.72 11.66
CA TYR A 96 23.00 12.38 12.15
C TYR A 96 23.98 13.56 12.14
N GLY A 97 23.50 14.76 11.82
CA GLY A 97 24.28 16.01 11.94
C GLY A 97 25.41 16.16 10.91
N HIS A 98 25.40 15.35 9.85
CA HIS A 98 26.33 15.51 8.74
C HIS A 98 25.90 16.69 7.85
N ALA A 99 26.86 17.34 7.18
CA ALA A 99 26.50 18.23 6.08
C ALA A 99 25.82 17.40 4.98
N PRO A 100 24.72 17.88 4.36
CA PRO A 100 24.09 17.18 3.24
C PRO A 100 25.11 16.99 2.11
N ASP A 101 25.27 15.75 1.67
CA ASP A 101 26.08 15.43 0.49
C ASP A 101 25.28 15.72 -0.77
N MET A 102 25.42 16.96 -1.26
CA MET A 102 24.67 17.45 -2.41
C MET A 102 25.12 16.81 -3.73
N ASP A 103 26.36 16.31 -3.80
CA ASP A 103 26.86 15.61 -4.98
C ASP A 103 26.22 14.22 -5.07
N ASN A 104 26.20 13.48 -3.96
CA ASN A 104 25.48 12.20 -3.88
C ASN A 104 24.00 12.38 -4.20
N ILE A 105 23.31 13.35 -3.58
CA ILE A 105 21.89 13.63 -3.87
C ILE A 105 21.64 13.87 -5.36
N ARG A 106 22.55 14.58 -6.04
CA ARG A 106 22.43 14.86 -7.47
C ARG A 106 22.63 13.61 -8.32
N GLU A 107 23.57 12.74 -7.95
CA GLU A 107 23.83 11.45 -8.59
C GLU A 107 22.58 10.58 -8.55
N GLU A 108 22.01 10.38 -7.36
CA GLU A 108 20.80 9.55 -7.18
C GLU A 108 19.59 10.07 -7.98
N ILE A 109 19.42 11.40 -8.04
CA ILE A 109 18.37 12.00 -8.87
C ILE A 109 18.62 11.69 -10.35
N GLY A 110 19.87 11.70 -10.79
CA GLY A 110 20.27 11.31 -12.15
C GLY A 110 19.92 9.86 -12.46
N ASP A 111 20.21 8.94 -11.53
CA ASP A 111 19.94 7.51 -11.72
C ASP A 111 18.45 7.20 -11.68
N ILE A 112 17.68 7.87 -10.82
CA ILE A 112 16.21 7.83 -10.86
C ILE A 112 15.69 8.28 -12.23
N MET A 113 16.21 9.41 -12.76
CA MET A 113 15.82 9.90 -14.08
C MET A 113 16.20 8.93 -15.21
N TRP A 114 17.34 8.25 -15.09
CA TRP A 114 17.77 7.23 -16.04
C TRP A 114 16.77 6.07 -16.10
N TYR A 115 16.35 5.54 -14.94
CA TYR A 115 15.37 4.47 -14.88
C TYR A 115 13.96 4.91 -15.29
N ILE A 116 13.54 6.14 -14.97
CA ILE A 116 12.27 6.71 -15.50
C ILE A 116 12.28 6.67 -17.03
N MET A 117 13.38 7.12 -17.66
CA MET A 117 13.51 7.06 -19.12
C MET A 117 13.56 5.63 -19.66
N ALA A 118 14.11 4.67 -18.91
CA ALA A 118 14.07 3.27 -19.29
C ALA A 118 12.63 2.74 -19.37
N VAL A 119 11.80 3.03 -18.36
CA VAL A 119 10.37 2.67 -18.35
C VAL A 119 9.63 3.36 -19.50
N VAL A 120 9.79 4.67 -19.64
CA VAL A 120 9.14 5.45 -20.70
C VAL A 120 9.44 4.89 -22.09
N ARG A 121 10.71 4.54 -22.37
CA ARG A 121 11.11 3.91 -23.64
C ARG A 121 10.52 2.51 -23.80
N ALA A 122 10.52 1.70 -22.75
CA ALA A 122 10.00 0.34 -22.79
C ALA A 122 8.50 0.31 -23.13
N GLU A 123 7.74 1.27 -22.59
CA GLU A 123 6.29 1.40 -22.79
C GLU A 123 5.92 2.23 -24.03
N GLY A 124 6.89 2.87 -24.69
CA GLY A 124 6.67 3.71 -25.87
C GLY A 124 5.94 5.03 -25.56
N TRP A 125 6.09 5.57 -24.35
CA TRP A 125 5.49 6.83 -23.93
C TRP A 125 6.35 8.04 -24.29
N SER A 126 5.75 9.23 -24.33
CA SER A 126 6.49 10.51 -24.35
C SER A 126 6.63 11.03 -22.92
N LEU A 127 7.87 11.32 -22.50
CA LEU A 127 8.11 11.96 -21.21
C LEU A 127 7.51 13.37 -21.18
N GLU A 128 7.57 14.09 -22.30
CA GLU A 128 6.99 15.43 -22.45
C GLU A 128 5.48 15.43 -22.21
N GLU A 129 4.76 14.46 -22.78
CA GLU A 129 3.31 14.29 -22.55
C GLU A 129 3.03 13.99 -21.08
N ILE A 130 3.75 13.03 -20.46
CA ILE A 130 3.60 12.70 -19.04
C ILE A 130 3.82 13.93 -18.14
N MET A 131 4.85 14.73 -18.43
CA MET A 131 5.15 15.95 -17.70
C MET A 131 4.04 17.00 -17.87
N GLN A 132 3.55 17.18 -19.09
CA GLN A 132 2.47 18.13 -19.39
C GLN A 132 1.17 17.74 -18.69
N GLU A 133 0.76 16.47 -18.80
CA GLU A 133 -0.41 15.93 -18.09
C GLU A 133 -0.29 16.09 -16.56
N ASN A 134 0.91 15.91 -16.02
CA ASN A 134 1.15 16.13 -14.60
C ASN A 134 0.88 17.58 -14.19
N ILE A 135 1.41 18.54 -14.95
CA ILE A 135 1.23 19.98 -14.68
C ILE A 135 -0.22 20.41 -14.88
N ASP A 136 -0.90 19.95 -15.93
CA ASP A 136 -2.29 20.33 -16.18
C ASP A 136 -3.22 19.81 -15.07
N LYS A 137 -3.01 18.58 -14.62
CA LYS A 137 -3.68 18.03 -13.43
C LYS A 137 -3.39 18.87 -12.17
N LEU A 138 -2.13 19.30 -11.95
CA LEU A 138 -1.78 20.11 -10.78
C LEU A 138 -2.34 21.53 -10.84
N ARG A 139 -2.48 22.13 -12.02
CA ARG A 139 -3.14 23.44 -12.22
C ARG A 139 -4.62 23.39 -11.89
N ILE A 140 -5.30 22.28 -12.20
CA ILE A 140 -6.68 22.08 -11.76
C ILE A 140 -6.76 22.01 -10.23
N ARG A 141 -5.83 21.27 -9.59
CA ARG A 141 -5.80 21.14 -8.12
C ARG A 141 -5.41 22.44 -7.42
N TYR A 142 -4.45 23.17 -7.96
CA TYR A 142 -3.86 24.37 -7.38
C TYR A 142 -3.82 25.49 -8.43
N PRO A 143 -4.94 26.20 -8.69
CA PRO A 143 -5.03 27.20 -9.75
C PRO A 143 -4.05 28.36 -9.61
N GLU A 144 -3.80 28.81 -8.37
CA GLU A 144 -2.85 29.88 -8.09
C GLU A 144 -1.62 29.37 -7.33
N GLN A 145 -1.83 28.65 -6.23
CA GLN A 145 -0.77 28.11 -5.39
C GLN A 145 -1.27 26.98 -4.51
N PHE A 146 -0.34 26.32 -3.82
CA PHE A 146 -0.66 25.32 -2.82
C PHE A 146 -1.45 25.92 -1.64
N THR A 147 -2.52 25.23 -1.23
CA THR A 147 -3.17 25.41 0.08
C THR A 147 -3.46 24.05 0.71
N LYS A 148 -3.54 24.00 2.04
CA LYS A 148 -3.82 22.74 2.77
C LYS A 148 -5.22 22.21 2.45
N GLU A 149 -6.15 23.11 2.20
CA GLU A 149 -7.55 22.84 1.84
C GLU A 149 -7.60 22.17 0.48
N LEU A 150 -7.00 22.77 -0.55
CA LEU A 150 -6.96 22.20 -1.91
C LEU A 150 -6.23 20.86 -1.97
N SER A 151 -5.23 20.66 -1.12
CA SER A 151 -4.54 19.37 -1.00
C SER A 151 -5.45 18.24 -0.50
N LYS A 152 -6.46 18.56 0.32
CA LYS A 152 -7.44 17.59 0.81
C LYS A 152 -8.58 17.39 -0.19
N ASP A 153 -9.06 18.45 -0.80
CA ASP A 153 -10.23 18.42 -1.69
C ASP A 153 -9.97 17.72 -3.01
N ARG A 154 -8.70 17.73 -3.50
CA ARG A 154 -8.25 16.94 -4.67
C ARG A 154 -9.13 17.13 -5.91
N LEU A 155 -9.42 18.37 -6.27
CA LEU A 155 -10.31 18.77 -7.38
C LEU A 155 -9.99 18.15 -8.75
N ASP A 156 -8.77 17.64 -8.93
CA ASP A 156 -8.31 16.96 -10.15
C ASP A 156 -8.77 15.50 -10.26
N LYS A 157 -9.28 14.90 -9.18
CA LYS A 157 -9.78 13.53 -9.18
C LYS A 157 -11.31 13.54 -9.24
N LYS A 158 -11.87 12.86 -10.25
CA LYS A 158 -13.30 12.54 -10.34
C LYS A 158 -13.60 11.22 -9.62
#